data_AF-A0A378B839-F1
#
_entry.id   AF-A0A378B839-F1
#
_cell.length_a   1.000
_cell.length_b   1.000
_cell.length_c   1.000
_cell.angle_alpha   90.00
_cell.angle_beta   90.00
_cell.angle_gamma   90.00
#
_symmetry.space_group_name_H-M   'P 1'
#
loop_
_entity.id
_entity.type
_entity.pdbx_description
1 polymer ?
#
loop_
_entity_poly.entity_id
_entity_poly.type
_entity_poly.pdbx_seq_one_letter_code
_entity_poly.pdbx_strand_id
1 'polypeptide(L)'
;MKMIVTEDYEEMSLVASHHVLGYITVPRRVNLAVTAGSTPKRMYEHLTAAVKGKAFYDRVHYYNFDEIPFRGQSREGVTISNLRQLFFTPAQIKEENIHKLTLDNAAQHDRQLEEAAVWI
;
A
#
# COMPACT_ATOMS: atom_id res chain seq x y z
N MET A 1 22.53 -5.45 0.82
CA MET A 1 21.88 -4.40 0.01
C MET A 1 22.01 -4.78 -1.46
N LYS A 2 20.92 -4.74 -2.23
CA LYS A 2 20.94 -4.95 -3.69
C LYS A 2 20.57 -3.62 -4.36
N MET A 3 21.45 -3.08 -5.20
CA MET A 3 21.21 -1.85 -5.97
C MET A 3 20.71 -2.23 -7.37
N ILE A 4 19.64 -1.59 -7.83
CA ILE A 4 19.09 -1.75 -9.18
C ILE A 4 19.03 -0.36 -9.80
N VAL A 5 19.71 -0.17 -10.93
CA VAL A 5 19.68 1.07 -11.70
C VAL A 5 18.94 0.76 -12.99
N THR A 6 17.90 1.52 -13.28
CA THR A 6 17.09 1.45 -14.51
C THR A 6 17.39 2.66 -15.38
N GLU A 7 16.99 2.61 -16.65
CA GLU A 7 17.18 3.68 -17.62
C GLU A 7 16.47 4.97 -17.18
N ASP A 8 15.21 4.86 -16.78
CA ASP A 8 14.37 6.02 -16.49
C ASP A 8 13.26 5.72 -15.45
N TYR A 9 12.36 6.70 -15.29
CA TYR A 9 11.22 6.63 -14.40
C TYR A 9 10.21 5.53 -14.77
N GLU A 10 10.01 5.28 -16.07
CA GLU A 10 9.05 4.28 -16.55
C GLU A 10 9.57 2.87 -16.24
N GLU A 11 10.85 2.61 -16.56
CA GLU A 11 11.46 1.32 -16.25
C GLU A 11 11.57 1.10 -14.73
N MET A 12 11.95 2.14 -13.96
CA MET A 12 11.96 2.06 -12.49
C MET A 12 10.58 1.67 -11.94
N SER A 13 9.53 2.30 -12.46
CA SER A 13 8.15 2.08 -12.02
C SER A 13 7.66 0.67 -12.36
N LEU A 14 8.02 0.15 -13.53
CA LEU A 14 7.70 -1.21 -13.94
C LEU A 14 8.46 -2.24 -13.09
N VAL A 15 9.77 -2.07 -12.92
CA VAL A 15 10.61 -2.97 -12.09
C VAL A 15 10.14 -2.99 -10.64
N ALA A 16 9.83 -1.83 -10.06
CA ALA A 16 9.26 -1.75 -8.72
C ALA A 16 7.92 -2.49 -8.60
N SER A 17 7.04 -2.38 -9.61
CA SER A 17 5.76 -3.10 -9.61
C SER A 17 5.94 -4.61 -9.60
N HIS A 18 6.93 -5.15 -10.32
CA HIS A 18 7.23 -6.58 -10.30
C HIS A 18 7.76 -7.05 -8.94
N HIS A 19 8.56 -6.24 -8.25
CA HIS A 19 9.00 -6.55 -6.89
C HIS A 19 7.81 -6.62 -5.92
N VAL A 20 6.89 -5.65 -5.99
CA VAL A 20 5.68 -5.66 -5.14
C VAL A 20 4.75 -6.83 -5.50
N LEU A 21 4.61 -7.16 -6.79
CA LEU A 21 3.82 -8.33 -7.24
C LEU A 21 4.35 -9.65 -6.69
N GLY A 22 5.67 -9.75 -6.46
CA GLY A 22 6.27 -10.90 -5.77
C GLY A 22 5.71 -11.13 -4.36
N TYR A 23 5.27 -10.07 -3.66
CA TYR A 23 4.58 -10.20 -2.37
C TYR A 23 3.07 -10.40 -2.52
N ILE A 24 2.43 -9.65 -3.43
CA ILE A 24 0.98 -9.74 -3.68
C ILE A 24 0.55 -11.17 -4.06
N THR A 25 1.42 -11.91 -4.75
CA THR A 25 1.14 -13.27 -5.24
C THR A 25 1.45 -14.39 -4.24
N VAL A 26 1.90 -14.05 -3.03
CA VAL A 26 2.14 -15.04 -1.96
C VAL A 26 0.79 -15.64 -1.50
N PRO A 27 0.66 -16.98 -1.35
CA PRO A 27 -0.62 -17.62 -1.03
C PRO A 27 -1.09 -17.44 0.43
N ARG A 28 -0.24 -16.84 1.28
CA ARG A 28 -0.51 -16.53 2.68
C ARG A 28 -0.72 -15.03 2.86
N ARG A 29 -1.19 -14.63 4.04
CA ARG A 29 -1.32 -13.21 4.40
C ARG A 29 0.02 -12.50 4.27
N VAL A 30 0.01 -11.33 3.66
CA VAL A 30 1.13 -10.39 3.62
C VAL A 30 0.65 -9.00 4.05
N ASN A 31 1.47 -8.31 4.83
CA ASN A 31 1.22 -6.95 5.29
C ASN A 31 2.22 -6.02 4.57
N LEU A 32 1.71 -5.06 3.78
CA LEU A 32 2.52 -4.16 2.96
C LEU A 32 2.29 -2.71 3.39
N ALA A 33 3.33 -2.07 3.94
CA ALA A 33 3.34 -0.63 4.16
C ALA A 33 3.76 0.08 2.86
N VAL A 34 2.96 1.03 2.37
CA VAL A 34 3.13 1.64 1.03
C VAL A 34 3.13 3.17 1.10
N THR A 35 3.88 3.81 0.19
CA THR A 35 4.10 5.26 0.19
C THR A 35 3.14 6.01 -0.73
N ALA A 36 2.75 7.23 -0.35
CA ALA A 36 2.10 8.18 -1.25
C ALA A 36 3.14 8.97 -2.07
N GLY A 37 2.76 10.14 -2.59
CA GLY A 37 3.68 11.03 -3.32
C GLY A 37 3.70 10.81 -4.83
N SER A 38 4.55 11.56 -5.53
CA SER A 38 4.64 11.53 -7.00
C SER A 38 5.43 10.33 -7.53
N THR A 39 6.48 9.91 -6.83
CA THR A 39 7.36 8.80 -7.26
C THR A 39 6.60 7.50 -7.55
N PRO A 40 5.71 6.98 -6.69
CA PRO A 40 5.07 5.68 -6.94
C PRO A 40 3.89 5.72 -7.93
N LYS A 41 3.54 6.88 -8.50
CA LYS A 41 2.35 7.04 -9.35
C LYS A 41 2.26 5.99 -10.46
N ARG A 42 3.31 5.89 -11.27
CA ARG A 42 3.35 4.96 -12.41
C ARG A 42 3.45 3.49 -11.97
N MET A 43 4.14 3.21 -10.86
CA MET A 43 4.12 1.88 -10.25
C MET A 43 2.70 1.46 -9.84
N TYR A 44 1.91 2.36 -9.24
CA TYR A 44 0.53 2.06 -8.86
C TYR A 44 -0.40 1.84 -10.06
N GLU A 45 -0.14 2.49 -11.20
CA GLU A 45 -0.87 2.21 -12.43
C GLU A 45 -0.62 0.78 -12.93
N HIS A 46 0.64 0.32 -12.90
CA HIS A 46 0.98 -1.08 -13.20
C HIS A 46 0.34 -2.06 -12.23
N LEU A 47 0.42 -1.80 -10.92
CA LEU A 47 -0.20 -2.63 -9.90
C LEU A 47 -1.73 -2.66 -10.03
N THR A 48 -2.35 -1.53 -10.33
CA THR A 48 -3.79 -1.43 -10.59
C THR A 48 -4.20 -2.34 -11.73
N ALA A 49 -3.51 -2.26 -12.89
CA ALA A 49 -3.81 -3.14 -14.02
C ALA A 49 -3.64 -4.62 -13.65
N ALA A 50 -2.62 -4.94 -12.85
CA ALA A 50 -2.35 -6.29 -12.41
C ALA A 50 -3.45 -6.85 -11.49
N VAL A 51 -3.96 -6.09 -10.51
CA VAL A 51 -4.84 -6.62 -9.44
C VAL A 51 -6.32 -6.30 -9.59
N LYS A 52 -6.68 -5.25 -10.36
CA LYS A 52 -8.07 -4.81 -10.51
C LYS A 52 -8.98 -5.96 -10.94
N GLY A 53 -10.13 -6.10 -10.27
CA GLY A 53 -11.14 -7.12 -10.53
C GLY A 53 -10.74 -8.55 -10.17
N LYS A 54 -9.61 -8.78 -9.47
CA LYS A 54 -9.14 -10.12 -9.10
C LYS A 54 -9.34 -10.38 -7.62
N ALA A 55 -10.26 -11.29 -7.31
CA ALA A 55 -10.59 -11.63 -5.92
C ALA A 55 -9.54 -12.52 -5.23
N PHE A 56 -8.62 -13.14 -5.97
CA PHE A 56 -7.67 -14.13 -5.44
C PHE A 56 -6.43 -13.55 -4.76
N TYR A 57 -6.34 -12.22 -4.62
CA TYR A 57 -5.33 -11.53 -3.81
C TYR A 57 -5.90 -10.99 -2.48
N ASP A 58 -6.99 -11.60 -1.99
CA ASP A 58 -7.76 -11.16 -0.82
C ASP A 58 -7.02 -11.25 0.53
N ARG A 59 -5.84 -11.87 0.57
CA ARG A 59 -4.99 -11.97 1.76
C ARG A 59 -3.90 -10.90 1.84
N VAL A 60 -3.87 -9.97 0.89
CA VAL A 60 -2.92 -8.84 0.90
C VAL A 60 -3.53 -7.70 1.71
N HIS A 61 -2.82 -7.23 2.73
CA HIS A 61 -3.26 -6.12 3.57
C HIS A 61 -2.30 -4.93 3.42
N TYR A 62 -2.85 -3.73 3.25
CA TYR A 62 -2.11 -2.51 2.97
C TYR A 62 -2.17 -1.54 4.15
N TYR A 63 -1.05 -0.87 4.42
CA TYR A 63 -0.88 0.08 5.52
C TYR A 63 -0.25 1.38 5.00
N ASN A 64 -0.73 2.54 5.45
CA ASN A 64 0.06 3.77 5.37
C ASN A 64 1.04 3.83 6.56
N PHE A 65 2.24 4.38 6.34
CA PHE A 65 3.28 4.45 7.38
C PHE A 65 3.42 5.83 8.03
N ASP A 66 2.73 6.84 7.50
CA ASP A 66 2.57 8.16 8.11
C ASP A 66 1.13 8.66 7.87
N GLU A 67 0.71 9.68 8.62
CA GLU A 67 -0.54 10.37 8.35
C GLU A 67 -0.47 11.84 8.81
N ILE A 68 -1.07 12.72 8.02
CA ILE A 68 -1.20 14.15 8.32
C ILE A 68 -2.68 14.53 8.27
N PRO A 69 -3.33 14.78 9.41
CA PRO A 69 -4.73 15.21 9.44
C PRO A 69 -4.88 16.66 8.97
N PHE A 70 -6.05 16.99 8.41
CA PHE A 70 -6.40 18.37 8.08
C PHE A 70 -6.90 19.10 9.33
N ARG A 71 -6.24 20.21 9.69
CA ARG A 71 -6.58 20.99 10.88
C ARG A 71 -8.06 21.40 10.89
N GLY A 72 -8.78 21.02 11.96
CA GLY A 72 -10.18 21.39 12.16
C GLY A 72 -11.18 20.64 11.27
N GLN A 73 -10.78 19.58 10.57
CA GLN A 73 -11.67 18.79 9.71
C GLN A 73 -11.74 17.34 10.18
N SER A 74 -12.95 16.78 10.20
CA SER A 74 -13.20 15.35 10.48
C SER A 74 -13.28 14.55 9.17
N ARG A 75 -12.19 14.60 8.40
CA ARG A 75 -12.02 13.83 7.16
C ARG A 75 -10.76 12.98 7.25
N GLU A 76 -10.64 12.01 6.36
CA GLU A 76 -9.39 11.27 6.18
C GLU A 76 -8.21 12.22 5.87
N GLY A 77 -7.05 11.86 6.41
CA GLY A 77 -5.81 12.62 6.30
C GLY A 77 -5.22 12.58 4.89
N VAL A 78 -4.12 13.31 4.71
CA VAL A 78 -3.46 13.50 3.41
C VAL A 78 -2.95 12.17 2.84
N THR A 79 -2.30 11.34 3.66
CA THR A 79 -1.61 10.15 3.17
C THR A 79 -2.61 9.11 2.68
N ILE A 80 -3.60 8.75 3.51
CA ILE A 80 -4.59 7.75 3.08
C ILE A 80 -5.47 8.25 1.94
N SER A 81 -5.83 9.54 1.91
CA SER A 81 -6.58 10.13 0.79
C SER A 81 -5.82 9.97 -0.52
N ASN A 82 -4.51 10.22 -0.53
CA ASN A 82 -3.66 10.07 -1.70
C ASN A 82 -3.50 8.60 -2.10
N LEU A 83 -3.29 7.68 -1.16
CA LEU A 83 -3.18 6.25 -1.46
C LEU A 83 -4.48 5.70 -2.06
N ARG A 84 -5.65 6.16 -1.60
CA ARG A 84 -6.93 5.82 -2.23
C ARG A 84 -7.01 6.30 -3.66
N GLN A 85 -6.62 7.55 -3.92
CA GLN A 85 -6.66 8.13 -5.26
C GLN A 85 -5.69 7.45 -6.22
N LEU A 86 -4.47 7.16 -5.76
CA LEU A 86 -3.40 6.59 -6.58
C LEU A 86 -3.60 5.10 -6.86
N PHE A 87 -4.10 4.35 -5.88
CA PHE A 87 -4.07 2.88 -5.93
C PHE A 87 -5.34 2.22 -5.42
N PHE A 88 -5.74 2.45 -4.16
CA PHE A 88 -6.75 1.56 -3.56
C PHE A 88 -8.11 1.60 -4.26
N THR A 89 -8.60 2.80 -4.60
CA THR A 89 -9.86 2.96 -5.33
C THR A 89 -9.77 2.43 -6.76
N PRO A 90 -8.80 2.84 -7.61
CA PRO A 90 -8.73 2.33 -8.99
C PRO A 90 -8.44 0.83 -9.07
N ALA A 91 -7.69 0.27 -8.11
CA ALA A 91 -7.38 -1.16 -8.00
C ALA A 91 -8.48 -2.00 -7.32
N GLN A 92 -9.54 -1.37 -6.81
CA GLN A 92 -10.67 -2.02 -6.13
C GLN A 92 -10.24 -2.85 -4.91
N ILE A 93 -9.31 -2.32 -4.11
CA ILE A 93 -8.90 -2.94 -2.85
C ILE A 93 -10.05 -2.82 -1.85
N LYS A 94 -10.38 -3.92 -1.18
CA LYS A 94 -11.45 -3.96 -0.16
C LYS A 94 -11.04 -3.17 1.08
N GLU A 95 -11.99 -2.48 1.72
CA GLU A 95 -11.70 -1.69 2.93
C GLU A 95 -11.18 -2.55 4.09
N GLU A 96 -11.64 -3.80 4.22
CA GLU A 96 -11.13 -4.77 5.21
C GLU A 96 -9.64 -5.13 5.03
N ASN A 97 -9.08 -4.83 3.85
CA ASN A 97 -7.68 -5.01 3.52
C ASN A 97 -6.85 -3.72 3.64
N ILE A 98 -7.46 -2.59 4.03
CA ILE A 98 -6.80 -1.28 4.17
C ILE A 98 -6.78 -0.89 5.66
N HIS A 99 -5.58 -0.80 6.22
CA HIS A 99 -5.36 -0.50 7.64
C HIS A 99 -4.78 0.90 7.78
N LYS A 100 -5.55 1.79 8.40
CA LYS A 100 -5.23 3.22 8.45
C LYS A 100 -4.48 3.58 9.74
N LEU A 101 -3.26 4.10 9.61
CA LEU A 101 -2.59 4.79 10.71
C LEU A 101 -3.18 6.21 10.87
N THR A 102 -3.54 6.58 12.10
CA THR A 102 -4.03 7.90 12.50
C THR A 102 -3.40 8.30 13.84
N LEU A 103 -3.56 9.56 14.25
CA LEU A 103 -3.10 10.00 15.58
C LEU A 103 -3.80 9.26 16.73
N ASP A 104 -5.07 8.87 16.53
CA ASP A 104 -5.88 8.22 17.57
C ASP A 104 -5.43 6.78 17.84
N ASN A 105 -4.89 6.09 16.83
CA ASN A 105 -4.48 4.68 16.92
C ASN A 105 -2.96 4.46 16.87
N ALA A 106 -2.16 5.50 16.68
CA ALA A 106 -0.70 5.42 16.56
C ALA A 106 -0.04 4.65 17.72
N ALA A 107 -0.51 4.86 18.96
CA ALA A 107 0.03 4.20 20.14
C ALA A 107 -0.18 2.67 20.16
N GLN A 108 -1.11 2.15 19.35
CA GLN A 108 -1.42 0.72 19.25
C GLN A 108 -0.89 0.10 17.95
N HIS A 109 -0.44 0.92 17.00
CA HIS A 109 -0.14 0.50 15.64
C HIS A 109 0.94 -0.60 15.58
N ASP A 110 2.04 -0.43 16.32
CA ASP A 110 3.13 -1.43 16.34
C ASP A 110 2.67 -2.78 16.91
N ARG A 111 1.84 -2.76 17.97
CA ARG A 111 1.26 -3.98 18.54
C ARG A 111 0.33 -4.67 17.55
N GLN A 112 -0.51 -3.91 16.86
CA GLN A 112 -1.41 -4.45 15.84
C GLN A 112 -0.65 -5.08 14.67
N LEU A 113 0.49 -4.51 14.27
CA LEU A 113 1.36 -5.08 13.25
C LEU A 113 1.97 -6.42 13.70
N GLU A 114 2.44 -6.49 14.95
CA GLU A 114 2.99 -7.72 15.53
C GLU A 114 1.93 -8.82 15.65
N GLU A 115 0.72 -8.50 16.10
CA GLU A 115 -0.41 -9.44 16.19
C GLU A 115 -0.90 -9.88 14.80
N ALA A 116 -0.78 -9.01 13.80
CA ALA A 116 -1.08 -9.32 12.40
C ALA A 116 0.03 -10.11 11.69
N ALA A 117 1.21 -10.23 12.28
CA ALA A 117 2.28 -11.04 11.76
C ALA A 117 1.88 -12.51 11.86
N VAL A 118 1.85 -13.20 10.72
CA VAL A 118 1.67 -14.65 10.71
C VAL A 118 3.02 -15.27 11.07
N TRP A 119 3.16 -15.71 12.32
CA TRP A 119 4.24 -16.61 12.71
C TRP A 119 4.02 -17.93 11.99
N ILE A 120 4.88 -18.20 11.00
CA ILE A 120 4.96 -19.49 10.30
C ILE A 120 5.93 -20.37 11.06
#